data_AF-A0A836TZ52-F1
#
_entry.id   AF-A0A836TZ52-F1
#
_cell.length_a   1.000
_cell.length_b   1.000
_cell.length_c   1.000
_cell.angle_alpha   90.00
_cell.angle_beta   90.00
_cell.angle_gamma   90.00
#
_symmetry.space_group_name_H-M   'P 1'
#
loop_
_entity.id
_entity.type
_entity.pdbx_description
1 polymer ?
#
loop_
_entity_poly.entity_id
_entity_poly.type
_entity_poly.pdbx_seq_one_letter_code
_entity_poly.pdbx_strand_id
1 'polypeptide(L)' 'MSNKSVLGIIGGSGVYDIDGLTNTRWEKIESPFGEPSDELLFGELDG' A
#
# COMPACT_ATOMS: atom_id res chain seq x y z
N MET A 1 -10.06 -14.15 -17.75
CA MET A 1 -9.52 -13.77 -16.43
C MET A 1 -9.22 -12.29 -16.49
N SER A 2 -9.92 -11.44 -15.73
CA SER A 2 -9.55 -10.02 -15.66
C SER A 2 -8.29 -9.89 -14.81
N ASN A 3 -7.25 -9.29 -15.35
CA ASN A 3 -6.05 -9.01 -14.59
C ASN A 3 -6.35 -7.85 -13.64
N LYS A 4 -6.28 -8.06 -12.32
CA LYS A 4 -6.47 -6.99 -11.34
C LYS A 4 -5.21 -6.12 -11.36
N SER A 5 -5.35 -4.85 -11.72
CA SER A 5 -4.22 -3.91 -11.72
C SER A 5 -3.84 -3.56 -10.29
N VAL A 6 -2.54 -3.50 -10.01
CA VAL A 6 -1.99 -3.06 -8.72
C VAL A 6 -1.16 -1.81 -8.96
N LEU A 7 -1.46 -0.74 -8.21
CA LEU A 7 -0.72 0.52 -8.25
C LEU A 7 0.08 0.67 -6.96
N GLY A 8 1.41 0.76 -7.08
CA GLY A 8 2.30 1.11 -5.96
C GLY A 8 2.51 2.61 -5.88
N ILE A 9 2.37 3.19 -4.68
CA ILE A 9 2.60 4.61 -4.40
C ILE A 9 3.71 4.71 -3.36
N ILE A 10 4.69 5.57 -3.59
CA ILE A 10 5.72 5.93 -2.61
C ILE A 10 5.49 7.39 -2.24
N GLY A 11 5.00 7.62 -1.02
CA GLY A 11 4.69 8.95 -0.50
C GLY A 11 5.85 9.57 0.28
N GLY A 12 5.92 10.90 0.28
CA GLY A 12 6.74 11.65 1.22
C GLY A 12 6.05 11.83 2.58
N SER A 13 6.69 12.56 3.49
CA SER A 13 6.13 12.88 4.81
C SER A 13 4.75 13.57 4.67
N GLY A 14 3.73 13.03 5.35
CA GLY A 14 2.35 13.54 5.31
C GLY A 14 1.36 12.70 4.51
N VAL A 15 1.84 11.76 3.68
CA VAL A 15 0.98 10.86 2.90
C VAL A 15 0.78 9.56 3.68
N TYR A 16 -0.09 9.60 4.68
CA TYR A 16 -0.34 8.47 5.59
C TYR A 16 -1.69 7.80 5.35
N ASP A 17 -2.67 8.57 4.89
CA ASP A 17 -3.99 8.10 4.52
C ASP A 17 -4.34 8.58 3.11
N ILE A 18 -5.02 7.71 2.36
CA ILE A 18 -5.51 8.02 1.02
C ILE A 18 -7.04 8.04 1.09
N ASP A 19 -7.63 9.21 0.87
CA ASP A 19 -9.08 9.36 0.82
C ASP A 19 -9.66 8.48 -0.30
N GLY A 20 -10.75 7.77 0.01
CA GLY A 20 -11.42 6.86 -0.91
C GLY A 20 -10.85 5.44 -0.95
N LEU A 21 -9.72 5.18 -0.28
CA LEU A 21 -9.23 3.81 -0.11
C LEU A 21 -10.15 3.03 0.85
N THR A 22 -10.50 1.80 0.47
CA THR A 22 -11.31 0.88 1.27
C THR A 22 -10.54 -0.41 1.53
N ASN A 23 -11.04 -1.26 2.44
CA ASN A 23 -10.38 -2.52 2.82
C ASN A 23 -8.91 -2.34 3.24
N THR A 24 -8.64 -1.23 3.92
CA THR A 24 -7.29 -0.81 4.26
C THR A 24 -6.68 -1.68 5.34
N ARG A 25 -5.43 -2.09 5.17
CA ARG A 25 -4.66 -2.81 6.19
C ARG A 25 -3.18 -2.50 6.08
N TRP A 26 -2.56 -2.33 7.23
CA TRP A 26 -1.12 -2.23 7.35
C TRP A 26 -0.54 -3.63 7.46
N GLU A 27 0.50 -3.89 6.66
CA GLU A 27 1.25 -5.14 6.70
C GLU A 27 2.74 -4.86 6.81
N LYS A 28 3.39 -5.44 7.83
CA LYS A 28 4.84 -5.53 7.89
C LYS A 28 5.33 -6.60 6.91
N ILE A 29 6.18 -6.21 5.96
CA ILE A 29 6.71 -7.10 4.93
C ILE A 29 8.21 -7.27 5.10
N GLU A 30 8.67 -8.51 5.06
CA GLU A 30 10.10 -8.84 5.01
C GLU A 30 10.64 -8.68 3.59
N SER A 31 11.85 -8.16 3.46
CA SER A 31 12.54 -8.05 2.18
C SER A 31 13.96 -8.63 2.27
N PRO A 32 14.49 -9.18 1.16
CA PRO A 32 15.88 -9.63 1.11
C PRO A 32 16.89 -8.46 1.16
N PHE A 33 16.43 -7.21 1.12
CA PHE A 33 17.23 -5.99 1.13
C PHE A 33 17.22 -5.26 2.50
N GLY A 34 16.63 -5.88 3.53
CA GLY A 34 16.45 -5.29 4.86
C GLY A 34 15.02 -4.82 5.11
N GLU A 35 14.80 -4.13 6.23
CA GLU A 35 13.48 -3.62 6.61
C GLU A 35 13.09 -2.37 5.76
N PRO A 36 11.84 -2.29 5.29
CA PRO A 36 11.32 -1.06 4.68
C PRO A 36 11.31 0.11 5.67
N SER A 37 11.13 1.34 5.15
CA SER A 37 11.01 2.54 5.99
C SER A 37 9.83 2.50 6.96
N ASP A 38 8.75 1.81 6.60
CA ASP A 38 7.54 1.62 7.41
C ASP A 38 6.76 0.39 6.92
N GLU A 39 5.68 0.03 7.62
CA GLU A 39 4.70 -0.95 7.14
C GLU A 39 4.08 -0.49 5.80
N LEU A 40 3.55 -1.43 5.01
CA LEU A 40 2.87 -1.11 3.76
C LEU A 40 1.36 -1.02 3.99
N LEU A 41 0.75 0.08 3.53
CA LEU A 41 -0.70 0.23 3.50
C LEU A 41 -1.27 -0.36 2.20
N PHE A 42 -2.05 -1.44 2.33
CA PHE A 42 -2.80 -2.03 1.22
C PHE A 42 -4.26 -1.61 1.29
N GLY A 43 -4.90 -1.41 0.14
CA GLY A 43 -6.34 -1.14 0.05
C GLY A 43 -6.85 -1.23 -1.39
N GLU A 44 -8.14 -0.97 -1.55
CA GLU A 44 -8.87 -1.00 -2.81
C GLU A 44 -9.47 0.38 -3.10
N LEU A 45 -9.33 0.84 -4.35
CA LEU A 45 -9.88 2.11 -4.83
C LEU A 45 -10.86 1.79 -5.95
N ASP A 46 -12.15 2.02 -5.71
CA ASP A 46 -13.26 1.71 -6.63
C ASP A 46 -13.34 0.24 -7.13
N GLY A 47 -12.64 -0.72 -6.49
CA GLY A 47 -12.72 -2.17 -6.78
C GLY A 47 -11.39 -2.92 -6.70
#